data_AF-A0A0R2JT71-F1
#
_entry.id   AF-A0A0R2JT71-F1
#
_cell.length_a   1.000
_cell.length_b   1.000
_cell.length_c   1.000
_cell.angle_alpha   90.00
_cell.angle_beta   90.00
_cell.angle_gamma   90.00
#
_symmetry.space_group_name_H-M   'P 1'
#
loop_
_entity.id
_entity.type
_entity.pdbx_description
1 polymer ?
#
loop_
_entity_poly.entity_id
_entity_poly.type
_entity_poly.pdbx_seq_one_letter_code
_entity_poly.pdbx_strand_id
1 'polypeptide(L)' 'MGELMAYQVKTKSEVTNEETVVEQCMTHEQATREALKLTNQGVKAWIEKIGE' A
#
# COMPACT_ATOMS: atom_id res chain seq x y z
N MET A 1 25.01 -7.06 -0.42
CA MET A 1 24.08 -5.96 -0.73
C MET A 1 22.71 -6.45 -0.29
N GLY A 2 22.15 -5.90 0.79
CA GLY A 2 20.82 -6.31 1.23
C GLY A 2 19.79 -5.80 0.24
N GLU A 3 18.92 -6.67 -0.25
CA GLU A 3 17.73 -6.27 -1.01
C GLU A 3 16.94 -5.26 -0.17
N LEU A 4 16.69 -4.08 -0.73
CA LEU A 4 15.87 -3.06 -0.10
C LEU A 4 14.43 -3.59 -0.08
N MET A 5 13.99 -4.12 1.07
CA MET A 5 12.60 -4.53 1.26
C MET A 5 11.70 -3.31 1.15
N ALA A 6 11.11 -3.11 -0.03
CA ALA A 6 10.13 -2.08 -0.26
C ALA A 6 8.72 -2.63 -0.01
N TYR A 7 7.78 -1.73 0.26
CA TYR A 7 6.36 -2.03 0.45
C TYR A 7 5.55 -1.13 -0.47
N GLN A 8 4.38 -1.57 -0.92
CA GLN A 8 3.43 -0.74 -1.65
C GLN A 8 2.08 -0.74 -0.95
N VAL A 9 1.46 0.43 -0.89
CA VAL A 9 0.07 0.60 -0.52
C VAL A 9 -0.78 0.57 -1.79
N LYS A 10 -1.72 -0.35 -1.84
CA LYS A 10 -2.68 -0.49 -2.93
C LYS A 10 -4.08 -0.17 -2.46
N THR A 11 -4.92 0.29 -3.39
CA THR A 11 -6.35 0.48 -3.18
C THR A 11 -7.16 -0.22 -4.25
N LYS A 12 -8.41 -0.56 -3.93
CA LYS A 12 -9.36 -1.11 -4.89
C LYS A 12 -10.54 -0.16 -5.09
N SER A 13 -10.77 0.25 -6.33
CA SER A 13 -11.96 1.02 -6.69
C SER A 13 -13.19 0.12 -6.60
N GLU A 14 -14.22 0.52 -5.86
CA GLU A 14 -15.48 -0.23 -5.81
C GLU A 14 -16.29 -0.09 -7.11
N VAL A 15 -16.03 0.97 -7.88
CA VAL A 15 -16.76 1.27 -9.12
C VAL A 15 -16.20 0.45 -10.28
N THR A 16 -14.87 0.41 -10.42
CA THR A 16 -14.19 -0.28 -11.54
C THR A 16 -13.60 -1.63 -11.16
N ASN A 17 -13.56 -1.97 -9.86
CA ASN A 17 -12.92 -3.16 -9.30
C ASN A 17 -11.42 -3.26 -9.63
N GLU A 18 -10.81 -2.17 -10.07
CA GLU A 18 -9.39 -2.08 -10.42
C GLU A 18 -8.54 -1.83 -9.19
N GLU A 19 -7.35 -2.42 -9.20
CA GLU A 19 -6.33 -2.24 -8.17
C GLU A 19 -5.34 -1.17 -8.62
N THR A 20 -5.00 -0.24 -7.74
CA THR A 20 -4.07 0.86 -8.03
C THR A 20 -3.04 0.97 -6.92
N VAL A 21 -1.78 1.12 -7.29
CA VAL A 21 -0.70 1.43 -6.35
C VAL A 21 -0.76 2.93 -6.04
N VAL A 22 -0.95 3.26 -4.76
CA VAL A 22 -1.07 4.64 -4.29
C VAL A 22 0.28 5.18 -3.81
N GLU A 23 1.06 4.36 -3.11
CA GLU A 23 2.35 4.78 -2.56
C GLU A 23 3.32 3.61 -2.44
N GLN A 24 4.61 3.88 -2.66
CA GLN A 24 5.71 2.96 -2.38
C GLN A 24 6.48 3.45 -1.16
N CYS A 25 6.65 2.57 -0.18
CA CYS A 25 7.28 2.86 1.09
C CYS A 25 8.54 2.00 1.27
N MET A 26 9.54 2.55 1.96
CA MET A 26 10.78 1.83 2.25
C MET A 26 10.68 0.96 3.51
N THR A 27 9.63 1.14 4.32
CA THR A 27 9.38 0.35 5.53
C THR A 27 7.91 -0.05 5.65
N HIS A 28 7.67 -1.14 6.38
CA HIS A 28 6.30 -1.60 6.66
C HIS A 28 5.51 -0.59 7.49
N GLU A 29 6.16 0.10 8.43
CA GLU A 29 5.51 1.09 9.29
C GLU A 29 4.98 2.28 8.48
N GLN A 30 5.76 2.76 7.51
CA GLN A 30 5.32 3.81 6.58
C GLN A 30 4.10 3.37 5.77
N ALA A 31 4.17 2.18 5.16
CA ALA A 31 3.05 1.64 4.40
C ALA A 31 1.79 1.45 5.27
N THR A 32 1.97 1.09 6.53
CA THR A 32 0.86 0.90 7.49
C THR A 32 0.17 2.22 7.83
N ARG A 33 0.94 3.27 8.06
CA ARG A 33 0.38 4.61 8.35
C ARG A 33 -0.45 5.13 7.17
N GLU A 34 0.03 4.98 5.94
CA GLU A 34 -0.70 5.46 4.76
C GLU A 34 -1.91 4.59 4.42
N ALA A 35 -1.81 3.26 4.53
CA ALA A 35 -2.96 2.37 4.37
C ALA A 35 -4.07 2.67 5.41
N LEU A 36 -3.69 2.94 6.67
CA LEU A 36 -4.64 3.29 7.73
C LEU A 36 -5.33 4.63 7.45
N LYS A 37 -4.57 5.63 6.97
CA LYS A 37 -5.12 6.94 6.59
C LYS A 37 -6.14 6.84 5.47
N LEU A 38 -5.87 6.03 4.44
CA LEU A 38 -6.82 5.75 3.35
C LEU A 38 -8.06 5.01 3.87
N THR A 39 -7.87 4.02 4.74
CA THR A 39 -8.98 3.28 5.36
C THR A 39 -9.88 4.19 6.21
N ASN A 40 -9.30 5.13 6.96
CA ASN A 40 -10.06 6.14 7.72
C ASN A 40 -10.86 7.10 6.83
N GLN A 41 -10.49 7.23 5.55
CA GLN A 41 -11.24 7.99 4.54
C GLN A 41 -12.30 7.13 3.83
N GLY A 42 -12.49 5.88 4.25
CA GLY A 42 -13.43 4.95 3.63
C GLY A 42 -12.89 4.24 2.38
N VAL A 43 -11.58 4.38 2.08
CA VAL A 43 -10.95 3.72 0.93
C VAL A 43 -10.41 2.36 1.35
N LYS A 44 -10.77 1.29 0.62
CA LYS A 44 -10.23 -0.05 0.83
C LYS A 44 -8.76 -0.09 0.39
N ALA A 45 -7.84 -0.04 1.35
CA ALA A 45 -6.40 -0.09 1.13
C ALA A 45 -5.74 -1.31 1.79
N TRP A 46 -4.68 -1.86 1.18
CA TRP A 46 -3.85 -2.93 1.74
C TRP A 46 -2.38 -2.73 1.37
N ILE A 47 -1.50 -3.47 2.06
CA ILE A 47 -0.05 -3.36 1.91
C ILE A 47 0.48 -4.65 1.29
N GLU A 48 1.38 -4.52 0.33
CA GLU A 48 2.12 -5.63 -0.24
C GLU A 48 3.62 -5.39 -0.16
N LYS A 49 4.41 -6.46 0.02
CA LYS A 49 5.88 -6.38 -0.05
C LYS A 49 6.30 -6.38 -1.53
N ILE A 50 7.27 -5.53 -1.88
CA ILE A 50 7.92 -5.47 -3.18
C ILE A 50 9.34 -6.01 -3.03
N GLY A 51 9.67 -7.06 -3.77
CA GLY A 51 10.96 -7.77 -3.68
C GLY A 51 10.96 -8.91 -2.65
N GLU A 52 11.63 -10.01 -2.99
CA GLU A 52 11.80 -11.17 -2.11
C GLU A 52 12.83 -10.91 -1.01
#